data_AF-A0A420SVW6-F1
#
_entry.id   AF-A0A420SVW6-F1
#
_cell.length_a   1.000
_cell.length_b   1.000
_cell.length_c   1.000
_cell.angle_alpha   90.00
_cell.angle_beta   90.00
_cell.angle_gamma   90.00
#
_symmetry.space_group_name_H-M   'P 1'
#
loop_
_entity.id
_entity.type
_entity.pdbx_description
1 polymer ?
#
loop_
_entity_poly.entity_id
_entity_poly.type
_entity_poly.pdbx_seq_one_letter_code
_entity_poly.pdbx_strand_id
1 'polypeptide(L)'
;MVAIASGLWWDHSKTTVLAATLTLPLEYSNLLLSGLTILVTIAGSSFWNIVAFALHDWKARNENPSALDLQHQVSLRNSAGATQTLWETFKIHKAWSKNCKKPIVKQTCSVAVPALIVSAGFAIAALFTSRVANKAYSTVVARVQPSNCGFWLFNTTSDEDLPALSAMGAKGQNDTRRARSHVANFYANTSSSIAPSIFIRPTLPYDIISSAPCPIPARNRCISGPDQAFSITSAFLDSHEMLGINAKFEDRVSIQLSLTCSPVHTEDLVRESHNEDGAFMKFFLGPIHGLTDYTYRYNKAIGNKTGIGYLIQYVAPNFQFTDDYKKDGTTGCVLAHADEFKVLSYIRK
;
A
#
# COMPACT_ATOMS: atom_id res chain seq x y z
N MET A 1 20.10 -0.09 6.19
CA MET A 1 19.12 0.92 5.76
C MET A 1 18.34 0.33 4.60
N VAL A 2 17.01 0.36 4.65
CA VAL A 2 16.17 -0.21 3.60
C VAL A 2 15.75 0.92 2.66
N ALA A 3 16.21 0.85 1.40
CA ALA A 3 15.86 1.82 0.38
C ALA A 3 14.76 1.26 -0.53
N ILE A 4 13.84 2.12 -0.97
CA ILE A 4 12.93 1.79 -2.06
C ILE A 4 13.78 1.60 -3.30
N ALA A 5 13.73 0.39 -3.86
CA ALA A 5 14.52 0.04 -5.02
C ALA A 5 13.75 0.42 -6.30
N SER A 6 14.36 1.27 -7.11
CA SER A 6 13.83 1.56 -8.44
C SER A 6 14.13 0.41 -9.40
N GLY A 7 13.33 0.28 -10.46
CA GLY A 7 13.52 -0.70 -11.51
C GLY A 7 12.30 -1.59 -11.76
N LEU A 8 12.43 -2.40 -12.81
CA LEU A 8 11.41 -3.35 -13.24
C LEU A 8 11.41 -4.58 -12.33
N TRP A 9 10.22 -5.05 -11.98
CA TRP A 9 9.99 -6.28 -11.22
C TRP A 9 8.65 -6.90 -11.60
N TRP A 10 8.40 -8.12 -11.11
CA TRP A 10 7.17 -8.85 -11.38
C TRP A 10 6.32 -8.93 -10.12
N ASP A 11 5.11 -8.39 -10.23
CA ASP A 11 4.08 -8.50 -9.24
C ASP A 11 3.40 -9.87 -9.37
N HIS A 12 3.79 -10.79 -8.48
CA HIS A 12 3.28 -12.16 -8.44
C HIS A 12 1.83 -12.27 -7.93
N SER A 13 1.19 -11.15 -7.56
CA SER A 13 -0.23 -11.11 -7.22
C SER A 13 -1.14 -10.89 -8.44
N LYS A 14 -0.55 -10.51 -9.58
CA LYS A 14 -1.26 -10.20 -10.82
C LYS A 14 -1.10 -11.30 -11.85
N THR A 15 -2.01 -11.31 -12.83
CA THR A 15 -1.88 -12.17 -14.02
C THR A 15 -0.65 -11.79 -14.83
N THR A 16 -0.09 -12.74 -15.58
CA THR A 16 1.20 -12.60 -16.28
C THR A 16 1.32 -11.35 -17.15
N VAL A 17 0.23 -10.92 -17.79
CA VAL A 17 0.19 -9.73 -18.67
C VAL A 17 0.30 -8.42 -17.87
N LEU A 18 -0.19 -8.39 -16.63
CA LEU A 18 -0.19 -7.22 -15.76
C LEU A 18 0.84 -7.30 -14.63
N ALA A 19 1.64 -8.37 -14.58
CA ALA A 19 2.63 -8.60 -13.54
C ALA A 19 3.82 -7.63 -13.64
N ALA A 20 4.23 -7.24 -14.85
CA ALA A 20 5.35 -6.33 -15.04
C ALA A 20 5.06 -4.97 -14.39
N THR A 21 5.80 -4.63 -13.35
CA THR A 21 5.64 -3.40 -12.56
C THR A 21 6.98 -2.66 -12.52
N LEU A 22 6.94 -1.34 -12.78
CA LEU A 22 8.11 -0.48 -12.79
C LEU A 22 8.04 0.49 -11.61
N THR A 23 8.96 0.36 -10.66
CA THR A 23 9.10 1.30 -9.54
C THR A 23 10.07 2.41 -9.93
N LEU A 24 9.64 3.67 -9.82
CA LEU A 24 10.43 4.85 -10.14
C LEU A 24 10.32 5.91 -9.03
N PRO A 25 11.32 6.78 -8.87
CA PRO A 25 11.17 7.99 -8.09
C PRO A 25 10.07 8.89 -8.66
N LEU A 26 9.44 9.70 -7.80
CA LEU A 26 8.30 10.55 -8.18
C LEU A 26 8.61 11.48 -9.37
N GLU A 27 9.81 12.06 -9.41
CA GLU A 27 10.26 12.96 -10.48
C GLU A 27 10.23 12.27 -11.84
N TYR A 28 10.89 11.12 -11.96
CA TYR A 28 10.94 10.35 -13.21
C TYR A 28 9.57 9.74 -13.57
N SER A 29 8.77 9.35 -12.57
CA SER A 29 7.41 8.88 -12.80
C SER A 29 6.54 9.97 -13.45
N ASN A 30 6.65 11.21 -13.00
CA ASN A 30 5.89 12.33 -13.57
C ASN A 30 6.29 12.62 -15.01
N LEU A 31 7.59 12.52 -15.34
CA LEU A 31 8.08 12.66 -16.71
C LEU A 31 7.54 11.55 -17.61
N LEU A 32 7.57 10.29 -17.15
CA LEU A 32 7.03 9.14 -17.89
C LEU A 32 5.53 9.30 -18.17
N LEU A 33 4.74 9.68 -17.16
CA LEU A 33 3.30 9.91 -17.31
C LEU A 33 2.98 11.07 -18.26
N SER A 34 3.77 12.14 -18.21
CA SER A 34 3.64 13.26 -19.14
C SER A 34 3.94 12.83 -20.58
N GLY A 35 5.03 12.06 -20.77
CA GLY A 35 5.39 11.49 -22.07
C GLY A 35 4.31 10.56 -22.63
N LEU A 36 3.73 9.70 -21.79
CA LEU A 36 2.63 8.81 -22.17
C LEU A 36 1.38 9.61 -22.60
N THR A 37 1.09 10.70 -21.91
CA THR A 37 -0.04 11.61 -22.25
C THR A 37 0.18 12.26 -23.62
N ILE A 38 1.40 12.72 -23.91
CA ILE A 38 1.76 13.25 -25.23
C ILE A 38 1.63 12.18 -26.30
N LEU A 39 2.11 10.96 -26.04
CA LEU A 39 2.02 9.85 -26.99
C LEU A 39 0.57 9.48 -27.32
N VAL A 40 -0.31 9.41 -26.32
CA VAL A 40 -1.75 9.19 -26.53
C VAL A 40 -2.37 10.32 -27.34
N THR A 41 -1.94 11.57 -27.12
CA THR A 41 -2.42 12.74 -27.88
C THR A 41 -2.01 12.67 -29.35
N ILE A 42 -0.75 12.32 -29.64
CA ILE A 42 -0.23 12.14 -31.01
C ILE A 42 -0.95 10.98 -31.71
N ALA A 43 -1.14 9.86 -31.01
CA ALA A 43 -1.89 8.71 -31.51
C ALA A 43 -3.34 9.08 -31.85
N GLY A 44 -3.99 9.89 -31.00
CA GLY A 44 -5.34 10.39 -31.23
C GLY A 44 -5.45 11.31 -32.44
N SER A 45 -4.48 12.21 -32.62
CA SER A 45 -4.39 13.05 -33.82
C SER A 45 -4.22 12.22 -35.09
N SER A 46 -3.32 11.23 -35.06
CA SER A 46 -3.06 10.33 -36.18
C SER A 46 -4.28 9.46 -36.50
N PHE A 47 -4.95 8.94 -35.48
CA PHE A 47 -6.19 8.17 -35.63
C PHE A 47 -7.30 9.02 -36.25
N TRP A 48 -7.45 10.28 -35.81
CA TRP A 48 -8.39 11.19 -36.42
C TRP A 48 -8.11 11.40 -37.92
N ASN A 49 -6.85 11.58 -38.33
CA ASN A 49 -6.52 11.76 -39.75
C ASN A 49 -6.99 10.58 -40.62
N ILE A 50 -6.87 9.35 -40.10
CA ILE A 50 -7.37 8.14 -40.78
C ILE A 50 -8.89 8.16 -40.88
N VAL A 51 -9.58 8.48 -39.77
CA VAL A 51 -11.05 8.58 -39.73
C VAL A 51 -11.54 9.70 -40.66
N ALA A 52 -10.89 10.86 -40.66
CA ALA A 52 -11.24 12.00 -41.50
C ALA A 52 -11.07 11.66 -42.98
N PHE A 53 -9.99 10.96 -43.34
CA PHE A 53 -9.78 10.45 -44.70
C PHE A 53 -10.89 9.48 -45.13
N ALA A 54 -11.24 8.50 -44.27
CA ALA A 54 -12.30 7.54 -44.57
C ALA A 54 -13.68 8.23 -44.73
N LEU A 55 -14.00 9.20 -43.87
CA LEU A 55 -15.24 9.98 -43.97
C LEU A 55 -15.25 10.87 -45.21
N HIS A 56 -14.11 11.45 -45.56
CA HIS A 56 -13.97 12.26 -46.77
C HIS A 56 -14.19 11.40 -48.01
N ASP A 57 -13.52 10.24 -48.13
CA ASP A 57 -13.67 9.31 -49.25
C ASP A 57 -15.13 8.83 -49.38
N TRP A 58 -15.75 8.44 -48.26
CA TRP A 58 -17.16 8.03 -48.25
C TRP A 58 -18.10 9.13 -48.76
N LYS A 59 -17.87 10.39 -48.37
CA LYS A 59 -18.67 11.53 -48.84
C LYS A 59 -18.36 11.93 -50.28
N ALA A 60 -17.12 11.78 -50.74
CA ALA A 60 -16.70 12.12 -52.09
C ALA A 60 -17.29 11.18 -53.15
N ARG A 61 -17.64 9.94 -52.78
CA ARG A 61 -18.30 8.96 -53.66
C ARG A 61 -19.76 9.28 -54.00
N ASN A 62 -20.37 10.28 -53.35
CA ASN A 62 -21.75 10.65 -53.62
C ASN A 62 -21.86 11.41 -54.95
N GLU A 63 -22.60 10.85 -55.92
CA GLU A 63 -22.73 11.41 -57.29
C GLU A 63 -23.48 12.76 -57.32
N ASN A 64 -24.34 13.01 -56.33
CA ASN A 64 -25.10 14.28 -56.20
C ASN A 64 -24.84 14.90 -54.81
N PRO A 65 -23.65 15.49 -54.58
CA PRO A 65 -23.29 16.02 -53.27
C PRO A 65 -24.06 17.31 -52.98
N SER A 66 -24.65 17.40 -51.79
CA SER A 66 -25.27 18.64 -51.33
C SER A 66 -24.20 19.70 -51.00
N ALA A 67 -24.55 20.99 -51.00
CA ALA A 67 -23.64 22.07 -50.60
C ALA A 67 -23.07 21.85 -49.18
N LEU A 68 -23.86 21.23 -48.29
CA LEU A 68 -23.46 20.89 -46.94
C LEU A 68 -22.45 19.73 -46.91
N ASP A 69 -22.57 18.76 -47.81
CA ASP A 69 -21.58 17.67 -47.94
C ASP A 69 -20.25 18.18 -48.47
N LEU A 70 -20.26 19.14 -49.41
CA LEU A 70 -19.04 19.80 -49.89
C LEU A 70 -18.35 20.59 -48.77
N GLN A 71 -19.10 21.35 -47.96
CA GLN A 71 -18.54 22.07 -46.81
C GLN A 71 -17.95 21.12 -45.76
N HIS A 72 -18.59 19.97 -45.52
CA HIS A 72 -18.04 18.94 -44.65
C HIS A 72 -16.77 18.30 -45.21
N GLN A 73 -16.69 18.02 -46.51
CA GLN A 73 -15.46 17.51 -47.13
C GLN A 73 -14.30 18.50 -46.97
N VAL A 74 -14.56 19.79 -47.20
CA VAL A 74 -13.58 20.86 -46.99
C VAL A 74 -13.13 20.92 -45.53
N SER A 75 -14.06 20.79 -44.57
CA SER A 75 -13.75 20.75 -43.15
C SER A 75 -12.92 19.51 -42.77
N LEU A 76 -13.27 18.33 -43.27
CA LEU A 76 -12.54 17.07 -43.03
C LEU A 76 -11.11 17.12 -43.57
N ARG A 77 -10.87 17.84 -44.68
CA ARG A 77 -9.54 17.96 -45.30
C ARG A 77 -8.66 19.05 -44.67
N ASN A 78 -9.26 20.16 -44.21
CA ASN A 78 -8.51 21.34 -43.75
C ASN A 78 -8.45 21.51 -42.22
N SER A 79 -9.21 20.73 -41.46
CA SER A 79 -9.15 20.79 -40.00
C SER A 79 -7.86 20.17 -39.47
N ALA A 80 -7.29 20.77 -38.42
CA ALA A 80 -6.09 20.24 -37.77
C ALA A 80 -6.38 19.07 -36.79
N GLY A 81 -7.65 18.72 -36.58
CA GLY A 81 -8.04 17.64 -35.67
C GLY A 81 -9.54 17.48 -35.44
N ALA A 82 -9.90 16.45 -34.68
CA ALA A 82 -11.29 16.07 -34.39
C ALA A 82 -12.10 17.18 -33.73
N THR A 83 -11.54 17.83 -32.69
CA THR A 83 -12.21 18.92 -31.96
C THR A 83 -12.47 20.12 -32.85
N GLN A 84 -11.52 20.49 -33.72
CA GLN A 84 -11.72 21.57 -34.68
C GLN A 84 -12.78 21.20 -35.72
N THR A 85 -12.77 19.96 -36.24
CA THR A 85 -13.79 19.48 -37.17
C THR A 85 -15.19 19.54 -36.55
N LEU A 86 -15.32 19.16 -35.28
CA LEU A 86 -16.56 19.23 -34.52
C LEU A 86 -17.07 20.68 -34.43
N TRP A 87 -16.16 21.61 -34.11
CA TRP A 87 -16.48 23.04 -34.04
C TRP A 87 -16.93 23.61 -35.40
N GLU A 88 -16.21 23.29 -36.48
CA GLU A 88 -16.58 23.73 -37.83
C GLU A 88 -17.90 23.11 -38.29
N THR A 89 -18.13 21.83 -37.99
CA THR A 89 -19.39 21.13 -38.29
C THR A 89 -20.57 21.74 -37.53
N PHE A 90 -20.34 22.19 -36.28
CA PHE A 90 -21.34 22.93 -35.51
C PHE A 90 -21.66 24.30 -36.11
N LYS A 91 -20.65 25.05 -36.57
CA LYS A 91 -20.86 26.33 -37.28
C LYS A 91 -21.67 26.12 -38.56
N ILE A 92 -21.29 25.12 -39.37
CA ILE A 92 -22.01 24.75 -40.59
C ILE A 92 -23.46 24.41 -40.25
N HIS A 93 -23.70 23.56 -39.23
CA HIS A 93 -25.04 23.22 -38.80
C HIS A 93 -25.87 24.45 -38.43
N LYS A 94 -25.33 25.35 -37.60
CA LYS A 94 -26.02 26.57 -37.16
C LYS A 94 -26.30 27.54 -38.31
N ALA A 95 -25.41 27.63 -39.29
CA ALA A 95 -25.60 28.49 -40.47
C ALA A 95 -26.77 28.01 -41.34
N TRP A 96 -26.95 26.69 -41.47
CA TRP A 96 -27.97 26.09 -42.33
C TRP A 96 -29.25 25.68 -41.60
N SER A 97 -29.29 25.71 -40.25
CA SER A 97 -30.41 25.21 -39.44
C SER A 97 -31.73 25.96 -39.66
N LYS A 98 -31.68 27.22 -40.11
CA LYS A 98 -32.87 28.04 -40.38
C LYS A 98 -33.38 27.92 -41.82
N ASN A 99 -32.54 27.46 -42.75
CA ASN A 99 -32.76 27.60 -44.19
C ASN A 99 -32.94 26.26 -44.93
N CYS A 100 -32.74 25.11 -44.26
CA CYS A 100 -32.83 23.79 -44.90
C CYS A 100 -33.92 22.88 -44.28
N LYS A 101 -34.56 22.07 -45.13
CA LYS A 101 -35.44 20.95 -44.70
C LYS A 101 -34.59 19.75 -44.21
N LYS A 102 -35.29 18.69 -43.78
CA LYS A 102 -34.90 17.73 -42.71
C LYS A 102 -33.65 16.81 -42.84
N PRO A 103 -32.87 16.63 -43.94
CA PRO A 103 -31.67 15.77 -43.82
C PRO A 103 -30.46 16.43 -43.14
N ILE A 104 -30.51 17.72 -42.78
CA ILE A 104 -29.36 18.44 -42.19
C ILE A 104 -28.81 17.78 -40.93
N VAL A 105 -29.67 17.31 -40.03
CA VAL A 105 -29.24 16.66 -38.78
C VAL A 105 -28.48 15.38 -39.08
N LYS A 106 -28.97 14.56 -40.02
CA LYS A 106 -28.30 13.31 -40.43
C LYS A 106 -26.92 13.58 -41.03
N GLN A 107 -26.83 14.60 -41.90
CA GLN A 107 -25.56 14.97 -42.54
C GLN A 107 -24.56 15.55 -41.54
N THR A 108 -25.00 16.40 -40.61
CA THR A 108 -24.16 16.91 -39.51
C THR A 108 -23.71 15.77 -38.60
N CYS A 109 -24.61 14.88 -38.19
CA CYS A 109 -24.28 13.73 -37.33
C CYS A 109 -23.25 12.79 -37.97
N SER A 110 -23.27 12.62 -39.31
CA SER A 110 -22.32 11.76 -40.01
C SER A 110 -20.84 12.18 -39.84
N VAL A 111 -20.58 13.43 -39.49
CA VAL A 111 -19.22 13.96 -39.23
C VAL A 111 -19.01 14.28 -37.76
N ALA A 112 -20.02 14.90 -37.12
CA ALA A 112 -19.94 15.30 -35.72
C ALA A 112 -19.82 14.12 -34.76
N VAL A 113 -20.53 13.01 -35.00
CA VAL A 113 -20.49 11.84 -34.09
C VAL A 113 -19.11 11.18 -34.10
N PRO A 114 -18.50 10.84 -35.25
CA PRO A 114 -17.12 10.35 -35.27
C PRO A 114 -16.11 11.32 -34.64
N ALA A 115 -16.21 12.62 -34.96
CA ALA A 115 -15.33 13.65 -34.38
C ALA A 115 -15.43 13.71 -32.85
N LEU A 116 -16.65 13.63 -32.32
CA LEU A 116 -16.91 13.62 -30.89
C LEU A 116 -16.40 12.34 -30.23
N ILE A 117 -16.66 11.17 -30.82
CA ILE A 117 -16.19 9.88 -30.29
C ILE A 117 -14.66 9.85 -30.21
N VAL A 118 -13.98 10.27 -31.28
CA VAL A 118 -12.51 10.28 -31.32
C VAL A 118 -11.96 11.31 -30.32
N SER A 119 -12.48 12.54 -30.34
CA SER A 119 -12.02 13.59 -29.43
C SER A 119 -12.23 13.21 -27.95
N ALA A 120 -13.45 12.79 -27.58
CA ALA A 120 -13.76 12.40 -26.21
C ALA A 120 -13.00 11.12 -25.81
N GLY A 121 -12.94 10.11 -26.69
CA GLY A 121 -12.24 8.86 -26.43
C GLY A 121 -10.76 9.06 -26.13
N PHE A 122 -10.06 9.85 -26.95
CA PHE A 122 -8.65 10.13 -26.72
C PHE A 122 -8.40 11.12 -25.58
N ALA A 123 -9.31 12.07 -25.33
CA ALA A 123 -9.23 12.93 -24.14
C ALA A 123 -9.37 12.10 -22.85
N ILE A 124 -10.30 11.15 -22.82
CA ILE A 124 -10.47 10.21 -21.71
C ILE A 124 -9.21 9.35 -21.59
N ALA A 125 -8.73 8.74 -22.68
CA ALA A 125 -7.51 7.92 -22.66
C ALA A 125 -6.30 8.69 -22.11
N ALA A 126 -6.14 9.96 -22.50
CA ALA A 126 -5.10 10.85 -21.99
C ALA A 126 -5.21 11.11 -20.48
N LEU A 127 -6.42 11.19 -19.92
CA LEU A 127 -6.62 11.29 -18.46
C LEU A 127 -6.32 9.96 -17.75
N PHE A 128 -6.64 8.84 -18.38
CA PHE A 128 -6.40 7.50 -17.85
C PHE A 128 -4.91 7.12 -17.80
N THR A 129 -4.00 7.85 -18.47
CA THR A 129 -2.55 7.63 -18.33
C THR A 129 -2.11 7.73 -16.87
N SER A 130 -2.69 8.66 -16.10
CA SER A 130 -2.43 8.81 -14.67
C SER A 130 -2.80 7.59 -13.84
N ARG A 131 -3.75 6.76 -14.31
CA ARG A 131 -4.18 5.52 -13.64
C ARG A 131 -3.20 4.37 -13.85
N VAL A 132 -2.29 4.48 -14.82
CA VAL A 132 -1.23 3.49 -15.06
C VAL A 132 -0.25 3.48 -13.87
N ALA A 133 -0.08 4.62 -13.19
CA ALA A 133 0.68 4.68 -11.96
C ALA A 133 -0.19 4.31 -10.74
N ASN A 134 0.34 3.43 -9.90
CA ASN A 134 -0.21 3.23 -8.56
C ASN A 134 -0.02 4.50 -7.74
N LYS A 135 -1.10 5.01 -7.13
CA LYS A 135 -1.04 6.23 -6.32
C LYS A 135 -0.24 6.00 -5.04
N ALA A 136 0.70 6.89 -4.73
CA ALA A 136 1.53 6.85 -3.53
C ALA A 136 0.74 6.81 -2.19
N TYR A 137 -0.54 7.22 -2.20
CA TYR A 137 -1.39 7.28 -1.00
C TYR A 137 -2.22 6.02 -0.74
N SER A 138 -2.09 4.97 -1.57
CA SER A 138 -2.72 3.67 -1.36
C SER A 138 -1.73 2.67 -0.75
N THR A 139 -2.20 1.48 -0.36
CA THR A 139 -1.33 0.35 -0.01
C THR A 139 -0.58 -0.09 -1.27
N VAL A 140 0.56 0.54 -1.53
CA VAL A 140 1.37 0.25 -2.71
C VAL A 140 2.39 -0.82 -2.36
N VAL A 141 2.41 -1.88 -3.17
CA VAL A 141 3.53 -2.83 -3.17
C VAL A 141 4.71 -2.13 -3.84
N ALA A 142 5.74 -1.86 -3.05
CA ALA A 142 6.98 -1.28 -3.53
C ALA A 142 8.08 -2.34 -3.54
N ARG A 143 8.97 -2.26 -4.53
CA ARG A 143 10.18 -3.06 -4.52
C ARG A 143 11.11 -2.51 -3.44
N VAL A 144 11.52 -3.38 -2.55
CA VAL A 144 12.39 -3.04 -1.44
C VAL A 144 13.69 -3.82 -1.60
N GLN A 145 14.82 -3.12 -1.48
CA GLN A 145 16.14 -3.78 -1.41
C GLN A 145 16.65 -3.65 0.02
N PRO A 146 16.49 -4.68 0.86
CA PRO A 146 17.07 -4.67 2.18
C PRO A 146 18.58 -4.86 2.08
N SER A 147 19.35 -4.08 2.84
CA SER A 147 20.75 -4.40 3.12
C SER A 147 20.85 -5.55 4.14
N ASN A 148 19.89 -5.60 5.07
CA ASN A 148 19.82 -6.55 6.17
C ASN A 148 18.35 -6.96 6.37
N CYS A 149 18.11 -8.20 6.77
CA CYS A 149 16.78 -8.65 7.20
C CYS A 149 16.52 -8.19 8.64
N GLY A 150 15.30 -7.74 8.94
CA GLY A 150 14.92 -7.33 10.29
C GLY A 150 14.16 -6.00 10.32
N PHE A 151 14.21 -5.33 11.47
CA PHE A 151 13.45 -4.11 11.71
C PHE A 151 14.08 -2.87 11.07
N TRP A 152 13.22 -1.87 10.87
CA TRP A 152 13.60 -0.56 10.36
C TRP A 152 14.23 0.24 11.49
N LEU A 153 15.56 0.26 11.53
CA LEU A 153 16.31 1.13 12.42
C LEU A 153 16.72 2.38 11.63
N PHE A 154 16.38 3.55 12.16
CA PHE A 154 16.91 4.81 11.65
C PHE A 154 18.31 5.00 12.20
N ASN A 155 19.20 5.60 11.41
CA ASN A 155 20.50 5.99 11.95
C ASN A 155 20.26 7.21 12.86
N THR A 156 20.64 7.10 14.13
CA THR A 156 20.41 8.14 15.15
C THR A 156 21.73 8.55 15.82
N THR A 157 22.85 8.35 15.11
CA THR A 157 24.20 8.52 15.69
C THR A 157 24.71 9.95 15.65
N SER A 158 24.07 10.85 14.89
CA SER A 158 24.49 12.26 14.78
C SER A 158 23.37 13.22 15.22
N ASP A 159 23.74 14.40 15.72
CA ASP A 159 22.77 15.45 16.10
C ASP A 159 21.95 15.98 14.88
N GLU A 160 22.46 15.81 13.66
CA GLU A 160 21.73 16.10 12.41
C GLU A 160 20.55 15.13 12.16
N ASP A 161 20.48 14.00 12.89
CA ASP A 161 19.44 12.97 12.77
C ASP A 161 18.22 13.21 13.69
N LEU A 162 18.15 14.35 14.40
CA LEU A 162 17.00 14.68 15.26
C LEU A 162 15.64 14.62 14.52
N PRO A 163 15.52 15.04 13.25
CA PRO A 163 14.31 14.83 12.45
C PRO A 163 13.99 13.33 12.25
N ALA A 164 15.00 12.48 12.05
CA ALA A 164 14.80 11.04 11.88
C ALA A 164 14.30 10.37 13.17
N LEU A 165 14.80 10.81 14.33
CA LEU A 165 14.32 10.34 15.63
C LEU A 165 12.85 10.74 15.88
N SER A 166 12.49 11.99 15.57
CA SER A 166 11.10 12.44 15.69
C SER A 166 10.16 11.70 14.71
N ALA A 167 10.61 11.43 13.49
CA ALA A 167 9.87 10.67 12.49
C ALA A 167 9.67 9.20 12.92
N MET A 168 10.69 8.58 13.54
CA MET A 168 10.58 7.24 14.13
C MET A 168 9.51 7.20 15.23
N GLY A 169 9.54 8.17 16.15
CA GLY A 169 8.55 8.28 17.23
C GLY A 169 7.12 8.46 16.67
N ALA A 170 6.95 9.36 15.70
CA ALA A 170 5.67 9.58 15.03
C ALA A 170 5.18 8.32 14.29
N LYS A 171 6.07 7.59 13.61
CA LYS A 171 5.75 6.31 12.96
C LYS A 171 5.26 5.28 13.98
N GLY A 172 5.99 5.08 15.07
CA GLY A 172 5.60 4.13 16.12
C GLY A 172 4.22 4.45 16.69
N GLN A 173 3.95 5.72 17.01
CA GLN A 173 2.63 6.15 17.49
C GLN A 173 1.51 5.91 16.46
N ASN A 174 1.77 6.21 15.19
CA ASN A 174 0.81 6.00 14.11
C ASN A 174 0.52 4.52 13.88
N ASP A 175 1.56 3.67 13.91
CA ASP A 175 1.43 2.21 13.76
C ASP A 175 0.61 1.63 14.93
N THR A 176 0.86 2.06 16.18
CA THR A 176 0.07 1.63 17.34
C THR A 176 -1.39 2.06 17.24
N ARG A 177 -1.66 3.32 16.82
CA ARG A 177 -3.04 3.80 16.61
C ARG A 177 -3.76 2.99 15.52
N ARG A 178 -3.07 2.70 14.42
CA ARG A 178 -3.60 1.88 13.31
C ARG A 178 -3.86 0.44 13.75
N ALA A 179 -2.94 -0.18 14.49
CA ALA A 179 -3.10 -1.53 15.01
C ALA A 179 -4.33 -1.62 15.93
N ARG A 180 -4.48 -0.67 16.86
CA ARG A 180 -5.66 -0.62 17.76
C ARG A 180 -6.97 -0.49 16.99
N SER A 181 -7.02 0.41 16.00
CA SER A 181 -8.20 0.58 15.16
C SER A 181 -8.48 -0.67 14.33
N HIS A 182 -7.45 -1.35 13.81
CA HIS A 182 -7.59 -2.58 13.06
C HIS A 182 -8.19 -3.71 13.91
N VAL A 183 -7.64 -3.95 15.11
CA VAL A 183 -8.19 -4.96 16.04
C VAL A 183 -9.64 -4.66 16.39
N ALA A 184 -9.98 -3.40 16.70
CA ALA A 184 -11.34 -3.00 17.02
C ALA A 184 -12.32 -3.17 15.85
N ASN A 185 -11.86 -3.03 14.61
CA ASN A 185 -12.71 -3.12 13.42
C ASN A 185 -12.89 -4.57 12.92
N PHE A 186 -11.88 -5.42 13.07
CA PHE A 186 -11.84 -6.72 12.40
C PHE A 186 -11.80 -7.92 13.36
N TYR A 187 -11.34 -7.74 14.59
CA TYR A 187 -11.22 -8.82 15.59
C TYR A 187 -12.18 -8.67 16.77
N ALA A 188 -12.70 -7.47 17.04
CA ALA A 188 -13.84 -7.33 17.95
C ALA A 188 -15.07 -7.97 17.29
N ASN A 189 -15.86 -8.72 18.06
CA ASN A 189 -17.05 -9.46 17.62
C ASN A 189 -18.24 -8.52 17.29
N THR A 190 -17.95 -7.39 16.65
CA THR A 190 -18.86 -6.36 16.18
C THR A 190 -18.95 -6.46 14.67
N SER A 191 -20.17 -6.58 14.17
CA SER A 191 -20.57 -6.68 12.76
C SER A 191 -19.60 -5.97 11.80
N SER A 192 -19.15 -6.72 10.78
CA SER A 192 -18.24 -6.30 9.68
C SER A 192 -18.04 -4.79 9.54
N SER A 193 -16.87 -4.31 9.96
CA SER A 193 -16.50 -2.90 9.75
C SER A 193 -16.48 -2.57 8.25
N ILE A 194 -17.07 -1.43 7.90
CA ILE A 194 -17.04 -0.85 6.53
C ILE A 194 -15.64 -0.28 6.22
N ALA A 195 -14.76 -0.18 7.23
CA ALA A 195 -13.42 0.35 7.05
C ALA A 195 -12.58 -0.53 6.11
N PRO A 196 -11.84 0.04 5.16
CA PRO A 196 -10.92 -0.72 4.32
C PRO A 196 -9.73 -1.24 5.16
N SER A 197 -9.39 -2.52 4.99
CA SER A 197 -8.19 -3.11 5.59
C SER A 197 -6.92 -2.64 4.87
N ILE A 198 -5.86 -2.38 5.63
CA ILE A 198 -4.51 -2.14 5.08
C ILE A 198 -3.78 -3.42 4.72
N PHE A 199 -4.22 -4.56 5.27
CA PHE A 199 -3.67 -5.88 5.00
C PHE A 199 -4.52 -6.61 3.96
N ILE A 200 -3.88 -7.51 3.19
CA ILE A 200 -4.56 -8.34 2.18
C ILE A 200 -5.67 -9.17 2.81
N ARG A 201 -5.41 -9.73 4.00
CA ARG A 201 -6.41 -10.42 4.82
C ARG A 201 -6.74 -9.57 6.04
N PRO A 202 -7.99 -9.10 6.20
CA PRO A 202 -8.39 -8.32 7.37
C PRO A 202 -8.30 -9.12 8.68
N THR A 203 -8.54 -10.43 8.60
CA THR A 203 -8.38 -11.37 9.72
C THR A 203 -7.57 -12.56 9.27
N LEU A 204 -6.75 -13.08 10.19
CA LEU A 204 -5.96 -14.28 9.98
C LEU A 204 -6.65 -15.47 10.68
N PRO A 205 -6.53 -16.69 10.14
CA PRO A 205 -7.06 -17.88 10.79
C PRO A 205 -6.21 -18.26 12.01
N TYR A 206 -6.88 -18.55 13.12
CA TYR A 206 -6.26 -18.97 14.37
C TYR A 206 -7.21 -19.82 15.21
N ASP A 207 -6.62 -20.62 16.10
CA ASP A 207 -7.31 -21.42 17.11
C ASP A 207 -6.99 -20.88 18.50
N ILE A 208 -7.99 -20.90 19.38
CA ILE A 208 -7.87 -20.44 20.78
C ILE A 208 -8.05 -21.62 21.72
N ILE A 209 -7.19 -21.69 22.74
CA ILE A 209 -7.25 -22.65 23.84
C ILE A 209 -7.13 -21.88 25.16
N SER A 210 -8.10 -22.03 26.06
CA SER A 210 -8.10 -21.33 27.36
C SER A 210 -7.58 -22.18 28.53
N SER A 211 -7.04 -23.38 28.24
CA SER A 211 -6.56 -24.35 29.21
C SER A 211 -5.06 -24.64 29.06
N ALA A 212 -4.28 -23.64 28.67
CA ALA A 212 -2.85 -23.78 28.50
C ALA A 212 -2.11 -23.60 29.84
N PRO A 213 -0.93 -24.21 30.02
CA PRO A 213 -0.12 -23.99 31.21
C PRO A 213 0.38 -22.54 31.28
N CYS A 214 0.53 -22.02 32.50
CA CYS A 214 1.10 -20.71 32.79
C CYS A 214 2.50 -20.58 32.14
N PRO A 215 2.76 -19.55 31.33
CA PRO A 215 3.96 -19.43 30.50
C PRO A 215 5.23 -19.09 31.29
N ILE A 216 5.09 -18.73 32.57
CA ILE A 216 6.20 -18.37 33.45
C ILE A 216 6.56 -19.50 34.42
N PRO A 217 7.84 -19.64 34.81
CA PRO A 217 8.27 -20.69 35.73
C PRO A 217 7.52 -20.68 37.07
N ALA A 218 7.22 -19.49 37.60
CA ALA A 218 6.46 -19.31 38.84
C ALA A 218 4.95 -19.42 38.59
N ARG A 219 4.46 -20.63 38.31
CA ARG A 219 3.08 -20.88 37.84
C ARG A 219 1.97 -20.31 38.73
N ASN A 220 2.19 -20.25 40.05
CA ASN A 220 1.22 -19.72 41.02
C ASN A 220 1.02 -18.20 40.92
N ARG A 221 1.84 -17.49 40.15
CA ARG A 221 1.66 -16.05 39.91
C ARG A 221 0.62 -15.73 38.84
N CYS A 222 0.27 -16.72 38.00
CA CYS A 222 -0.79 -16.55 37.02
C CYS A 222 -2.14 -16.38 37.74
N ILE A 223 -2.82 -15.26 37.51
CA ILE A 223 -4.06 -14.88 38.20
C ILE A 223 -5.18 -15.88 37.88
N SER A 224 -5.23 -16.36 36.64
CA SER A 224 -6.22 -17.36 36.20
C SER A 224 -5.92 -18.77 36.75
N GLY A 225 -4.76 -18.99 37.35
CA GLY A 225 -4.30 -20.30 37.82
C GLY A 225 -3.25 -20.94 36.91
N PRO A 226 -2.67 -22.08 37.34
CA PRO A 226 -1.49 -22.66 36.72
C PRO A 226 -1.73 -23.27 35.33
N ASP A 227 -2.98 -23.66 35.02
CA ASP A 227 -3.36 -24.35 33.77
C ASP A 227 -4.54 -23.66 33.05
N GLN A 228 -4.73 -22.37 33.30
CA GLN A 228 -5.78 -21.54 32.66
C GLN A 228 -5.18 -20.35 31.90
N ALA A 229 -3.99 -20.52 31.32
CA ALA A 229 -3.45 -19.55 30.40
C ALA A 229 -4.22 -19.57 29.08
N PHE A 230 -4.34 -18.40 28.48
CA PHE A 230 -4.90 -18.20 27.15
C PHE A 230 -3.82 -18.48 26.12
N SER A 231 -4.05 -19.41 25.21
CA SER A 231 -3.15 -19.71 24.11
C SER A 231 -3.86 -19.51 22.78
N ILE A 232 -3.17 -18.88 21.84
CA ILE A 232 -3.62 -18.67 20.47
C ILE A 232 -2.55 -19.22 19.53
N THR A 233 -2.98 -20.06 18.59
CA THR A 233 -2.11 -20.64 17.56
C THR A 233 -2.67 -20.28 16.21
N SER A 234 -1.89 -19.63 15.34
CA SER A 234 -2.32 -19.37 13.98
C SER A 234 -2.38 -20.66 13.18
N ALA A 235 -3.13 -20.65 12.08
CA ALA A 235 -2.89 -21.64 11.03
C ALA A 235 -1.49 -21.43 10.41
N PHE A 236 -1.11 -22.32 9.50
CA PHE A 236 0.04 -22.09 8.63
C PHE A 236 -0.26 -20.92 7.69
N LEU A 237 0.36 -19.77 7.95
CA LEU A 237 0.13 -18.52 7.23
C LEU A 237 1.06 -18.42 6.03
N ASP A 238 0.52 -18.31 4.82
CA ASP A 238 1.31 -18.10 3.61
C ASP A 238 1.79 -16.64 3.50
N SER A 239 3.09 -16.46 3.25
CA SER A 239 3.71 -15.14 3.18
C SER A 239 3.12 -14.21 2.12
N HIS A 240 2.66 -14.76 0.99
CA HIS A 240 2.08 -13.98 -0.11
C HIS A 240 0.58 -13.75 0.14
N GLU A 241 -0.18 -14.83 0.30
CA GLU A 241 -1.65 -14.80 0.30
C GLU A 241 -2.24 -14.20 1.58
N MET A 242 -1.50 -14.28 2.70
CA MET A 242 -1.97 -13.82 4.01
C MET A 242 -1.20 -12.61 4.52
N LEU A 243 0.12 -12.54 4.27
CA LEU A 243 0.97 -11.45 4.79
C LEU A 243 1.32 -10.39 3.74
N GLY A 244 1.04 -10.63 2.45
CA GLY A 244 1.28 -9.69 1.37
C GLY A 244 2.72 -9.48 0.94
N ILE A 245 3.60 -10.44 1.24
CA ILE A 245 4.97 -10.48 0.74
C ILE A 245 4.94 -11.03 -0.68
N ASN A 246 5.22 -10.16 -1.65
CA ASN A 246 5.17 -10.53 -3.07
C ASN A 246 6.31 -11.49 -3.43
N ALA A 247 5.98 -12.76 -3.56
CA ALA A 247 6.91 -13.83 -3.95
C ALA A 247 6.24 -14.84 -4.91
N LYS A 248 7.06 -15.47 -5.76
CA LYS A 248 6.67 -16.65 -6.55
C LYS A 248 6.30 -17.80 -5.63
N PHE A 249 5.46 -18.72 -6.10
CA PHE A 249 5.02 -19.88 -5.32
C PHE A 249 6.17 -20.67 -4.66
N GLU A 250 7.25 -20.90 -5.39
CA GLU A 250 8.46 -21.62 -4.92
C GLU A 250 9.26 -20.88 -3.83
N ASP A 251 9.11 -19.55 -3.74
CA ASP A 251 9.82 -18.69 -2.80
C ASP A 251 8.94 -18.29 -1.60
N ARG A 252 7.69 -18.75 -1.55
CA ARG A 252 6.77 -18.45 -0.44
C ARG A 252 7.18 -19.23 0.79
N VAL A 253 7.04 -18.58 1.94
CA VAL A 253 7.26 -19.22 3.24
C VAL A 253 5.95 -19.32 3.99
N SER A 254 5.79 -20.42 4.72
CA SER A 254 4.69 -20.58 5.65
C SER A 254 5.16 -20.35 7.09
N ILE A 255 4.39 -19.58 7.85
CA ILE A 255 4.72 -19.24 9.23
C ILE A 255 3.54 -19.63 10.12
N GLN A 256 3.83 -20.35 11.21
CA GLN A 256 2.88 -20.58 12.29
C GLN A 256 3.36 -19.84 13.54
N LEU A 257 2.46 -19.08 14.14
CA LEU A 257 2.70 -18.33 15.36
C LEU A 257 1.89 -18.96 16.50
N SER A 258 2.55 -19.22 17.62
CA SER A 258 1.91 -19.69 18.84
C SER A 258 2.27 -18.75 19.98
N LEU A 259 1.25 -18.37 20.73
CA LEU A 259 1.31 -17.34 21.77
C LEU A 259 0.52 -17.83 22.99
N THR A 260 1.06 -17.71 24.19
CA THR A 260 0.41 -18.22 25.42
C THR A 260 0.43 -17.18 26.55
N CYS A 261 -0.60 -16.34 26.63
CA CYS A 261 -0.70 -15.26 27.62
C CYS A 261 -1.39 -15.70 28.91
N SER A 262 -0.92 -15.19 30.04
CA SER A 262 -1.72 -15.19 31.27
C SER A 262 -1.41 -13.93 32.07
N PRO A 263 -2.42 -13.26 32.66
CA PRO A 263 -2.17 -12.14 33.56
C PRO A 263 -1.48 -12.65 34.83
N VAL A 264 -0.52 -11.87 35.36
CA VAL A 264 0.32 -12.28 36.49
C VAL A 264 0.33 -11.24 37.61
N HIS A 265 0.49 -11.72 38.85
CA HIS A 265 0.76 -10.88 40.02
C HIS A 265 2.18 -10.27 39.94
N THR A 266 2.25 -8.94 39.95
CA THR A 266 3.48 -8.14 39.73
C THR A 266 3.82 -7.20 40.88
N GLU A 267 3.04 -7.21 41.96
CA GLU A 267 3.10 -6.21 43.05
C GLU A 267 4.48 -6.12 43.70
N ASP A 268 5.17 -7.25 43.83
CA ASP A 268 6.52 -7.37 44.38
C ASP A 268 7.64 -7.27 43.33
N LEU A 269 7.28 -7.19 42.05
CA LEU A 269 8.20 -7.05 40.92
C LEU A 269 8.23 -5.63 40.35
N VAL A 270 7.65 -4.66 41.06
CA VAL A 270 7.62 -3.26 40.65
C VAL A 270 8.29 -2.39 41.70
N ARG A 271 9.15 -1.47 41.26
CA ARG A 271 9.81 -0.49 42.13
C ARG A 271 9.70 0.92 41.56
N GLU A 272 9.35 1.87 42.41
CA GLU A 272 9.43 3.30 42.09
C GLU A 272 10.88 3.78 42.26
N SER A 273 11.36 4.57 41.31
CA SER A 273 12.66 5.23 41.36
C SER A 273 12.52 6.69 40.95
N HIS A 274 13.19 7.58 41.68
CA HIS A 274 13.21 9.01 41.41
C HIS A 274 14.57 9.42 40.86
N ASN A 275 14.55 10.09 39.70
CA ASN A 275 15.72 10.73 39.10
C ASN A 275 15.40 12.21 38.85
N GLU A 276 16.39 12.99 38.38
CA GLU A 276 16.22 14.40 37.99
C GLU A 276 15.09 14.59 36.96
N ASP A 277 14.86 13.60 36.09
CA ASP A 277 13.81 13.59 35.06
C ASP A 277 12.40 13.21 35.57
N GLY A 278 12.25 12.93 36.87
CA GLY A 278 10.98 12.64 37.53
C GLY A 278 10.84 11.23 38.11
N ALA A 279 9.59 10.88 38.48
CA ALA A 279 9.25 9.60 39.07
C ALA A 279 9.02 8.53 38.00
N PHE A 280 9.77 7.43 38.08
CA PHE A 280 9.66 6.29 37.19
C PHE A 280 9.27 5.04 37.95
N MET A 281 8.56 4.16 37.27
CA MET A 281 8.18 2.86 37.76
C MET A 281 8.87 1.80 36.91
N LYS A 282 9.61 0.91 37.57
CA LYS A 282 10.43 -0.13 36.95
C LYS A 282 9.84 -1.49 37.24
N PHE A 283 9.68 -2.31 36.20
CA PHE A 283 9.21 -3.69 36.29
C PHE A 283 10.39 -4.65 36.16
N PHE A 284 10.48 -5.62 37.07
CA PHE A 284 11.54 -6.62 37.17
C PHE A 284 11.00 -8.00 36.79
N LEU A 285 10.66 -8.17 35.51
CA LEU A 285 10.14 -9.43 34.95
C LEU A 285 11.25 -10.34 34.39
N GLY A 286 12.50 -9.87 34.45
CA GLY A 286 13.70 -10.55 33.98
C GLY A 286 14.77 -9.52 33.58
N PRO A 287 16.05 -9.76 33.90
CA PRO A 287 17.11 -8.82 33.53
C PRO A 287 17.34 -8.82 32.02
N ILE A 288 17.65 -7.66 31.45
CA ILE A 288 18.22 -7.59 30.10
C ILE A 288 19.73 -7.69 30.27
N HIS A 289 20.27 -8.87 29.97
CA HIS A 289 21.69 -9.16 30.14
C HIS A 289 22.57 -8.09 29.49
N GLY A 290 23.40 -7.43 30.30
CA GLY A 290 24.36 -6.41 29.86
C GLY A 290 23.83 -4.99 29.69
N LEU A 291 22.54 -4.72 29.94
CA LEU A 291 21.99 -3.35 29.85
C LEU A 291 21.35 -2.87 31.15
N THR A 292 20.30 -3.55 31.62
CA THR A 292 19.52 -3.09 32.78
C THR A 292 19.08 -4.25 33.65
N ASP A 293 18.96 -3.96 34.95
CA ASP A 293 18.42 -4.87 35.96
C ASP A 293 16.88 -4.94 35.94
N TYR A 294 16.22 -3.98 35.29
CA TYR A 294 14.76 -3.95 35.06
C TYR A 294 14.42 -4.24 33.59
N THR A 295 13.23 -4.80 33.37
CA THR A 295 12.67 -5.19 32.05
C THR A 295 11.98 -4.02 31.36
N TYR A 296 11.14 -3.29 32.10
CA TYR A 296 10.37 -2.16 31.58
C TYR A 296 10.44 -0.97 32.53
N ARG A 297 10.40 0.23 31.98
CA ARG A 297 10.31 1.47 32.76
C ARG A 297 9.24 2.38 32.15
N TYR A 298 8.43 3.00 33.00
CA TYR A 298 7.52 4.06 32.59
C TYR A 298 7.65 5.30 33.47
N ASN A 299 7.47 6.48 32.87
CA ASN A 299 7.43 7.75 33.58
C ASN A 299 6.01 8.03 34.10
N LYS A 300 5.88 8.17 35.42
CA LYS A 300 4.59 8.36 36.11
C LYS A 300 3.97 9.73 35.82
N ALA A 301 4.78 10.75 35.52
CA ALA A 301 4.30 12.09 35.20
C ALA A 301 3.61 12.16 33.83
N ILE A 302 4.05 11.34 32.86
CA ILE A 302 3.48 11.30 31.50
C ILE A 302 2.14 10.57 31.49
N GLY A 303 2.03 9.47 32.25
CA GLY A 303 0.82 8.63 32.30
C GLY A 303 -0.43 9.32 32.85
N ASN A 304 -0.26 10.30 33.76
CA ASN A 304 -1.39 10.96 34.41
C ASN A 304 -1.94 12.19 33.67
N LYS A 305 -1.25 12.72 32.65
CA LYS A 305 -1.55 14.09 32.15
C LYS A 305 -1.81 14.25 30.66
N THR A 306 -1.56 13.25 29.81
CA THR A 306 -1.45 13.54 28.37
C THR A 306 -2.47 12.86 27.47
N GLY A 307 -3.13 11.78 27.88
CA GLY A 307 -4.01 11.01 26.96
C GLY A 307 -3.27 10.45 25.73
N ILE A 308 -1.94 10.59 25.69
CA ILE A 308 -1.04 10.03 24.68
C ILE A 308 -0.75 8.61 25.13
N GLY A 309 -0.86 7.64 24.22
CA GLY A 309 -0.54 6.24 24.49
C GLY A 309 0.80 6.14 25.20
N TYR A 310 0.83 5.39 26.30
CA TYR A 310 2.07 5.14 27.02
C TYR A 310 3.02 4.36 26.11
N LEU A 311 4.26 4.83 25.98
CA LEU A 311 5.34 4.03 25.43
C LEU A 311 5.93 3.28 26.62
N ILE A 312 5.69 1.98 26.69
CA ILE A 312 6.52 1.13 27.53
C ILE A 312 7.89 1.12 26.85
N GLN A 313 8.86 1.82 27.45
CA GLN A 313 10.20 1.79 26.93
C GLN A 313 10.79 0.43 27.30
N TYR A 314 10.85 -0.47 26.31
CA TYR A 314 11.66 -1.67 26.42
C TYR A 314 13.13 -1.26 26.26
N VAL A 315 14.00 -1.86 27.07
CA VAL A 315 15.44 -1.69 26.91
C VAL A 315 15.93 -2.96 26.21
N ALA A 316 16.02 -2.94 24.88
CA ALA A 316 16.60 -4.07 24.15
C ALA A 316 18.13 -3.94 24.09
N PRO A 317 18.88 -5.06 24.14
CA PRO A 317 20.24 -5.04 23.65
C PRO A 317 20.24 -4.58 22.19
N ASN A 318 21.26 -3.82 21.78
CA ASN A 318 21.57 -3.66 20.37
C ASN A 318 21.93 -5.05 19.81
N PHE A 319 20.92 -5.85 19.45
CA PHE A 319 21.15 -7.09 18.71
C PHE A 319 21.60 -6.68 17.30
N GLN A 320 22.91 -6.63 17.11
CA GLN A 320 23.49 -6.83 15.79
C GLN A 320 23.10 -8.23 15.34
N PHE A 321 22.30 -8.31 14.28
CA PHE A 321 22.11 -9.54 13.53
C PHE A 321 23.47 -9.92 12.94
N THR A 322 24.19 -10.83 13.58
CA THR A 322 25.36 -11.48 12.96
C THR A 322 24.85 -12.55 12.01
N ASP A 323 25.30 -12.50 10.74
CA ASP A 323 24.97 -13.41 9.63
C ASP A 323 25.37 -14.90 9.84
N ASP A 324 25.67 -15.33 11.06
CA ASP A 324 26.32 -16.61 11.34
C ASP A 324 25.36 -17.76 11.73
N TYR A 325 24.35 -18.01 10.90
CA TYR A 325 23.71 -19.35 10.86
C TYR A 325 23.71 -19.91 9.44
N LYS A 326 24.90 -20.20 8.92
CA LYS A 326 25.09 -21.19 7.85
C LYS A 326 25.10 -22.59 8.45
N LYS A 327 23.94 -23.25 8.47
CA LYS A 327 23.87 -24.71 8.40
C LYS A 327 22.84 -25.08 7.33
N ASP A 328 23.32 -25.83 6.33
CA ASP A 328 22.57 -26.46 5.25
C ASP A 328 21.76 -25.55 4.32
N GLY A 329 22.45 -24.76 3.50
CA GLY A 329 21.96 -24.33 2.17
C GLY A 329 20.62 -23.58 2.12
N THR A 330 20.11 -23.14 3.25
CA THR A 330 18.76 -22.58 3.39
C THR A 330 18.81 -21.29 4.18
N THR A 331 18.84 -20.16 3.47
CA THR A 331 18.65 -18.83 4.04
C THR A 331 17.23 -18.76 4.60
N GLY A 332 17.11 -18.67 5.93
CA GLY A 332 15.84 -18.46 6.63
C GLY A 332 15.92 -17.17 7.47
N CYS A 333 14.93 -16.30 7.34
CA CYS A 333 14.83 -15.07 8.12
C CYS A 333 14.15 -15.36 9.46
N VAL A 334 14.88 -15.25 10.57
CA VAL A 334 14.30 -15.32 11.92
C VAL A 334 13.77 -13.95 12.31
N LEU A 335 12.45 -13.82 12.45
CA LEU A 335 11.79 -12.64 13.01
C LEU A 335 11.70 -12.79 14.53
N ALA A 336 12.37 -11.91 15.28
CA ALA A 336 12.26 -11.84 16.73
C ALA A 336 12.00 -10.39 17.16
N HIS A 337 10.81 -10.08 17.68
CA HIS A 337 10.61 -8.96 18.60
C HIS A 337 9.98 -9.46 19.89
N ALA A 338 10.48 -8.90 20.98
CA ALA A 338 9.98 -9.06 22.34
C ALA A 338 8.91 -8.01 22.61
N ASP A 339 7.69 -8.27 22.18
CA ASP A 339 6.54 -8.12 23.08
C ASP A 339 6.27 -9.56 23.55
N GLU A 340 6.97 -9.96 24.62
CA GLU A 340 7.16 -11.33 25.14
C GLU A 340 6.24 -12.43 24.57
N PHE A 341 6.63 -13.05 23.45
CA PHE A 341 6.38 -14.47 23.21
C PHE A 341 7.56 -15.07 22.50
N LYS A 342 8.14 -16.13 23.08
CA LYS A 342 9.07 -17.00 22.36
C LYS A 342 8.35 -17.58 21.14
N VAL A 343 8.46 -16.91 20.00
CA VAL A 343 8.07 -17.46 18.71
C VAL A 343 9.18 -18.43 18.32
N LEU A 344 9.00 -19.71 18.65
CA LEU A 344 9.70 -20.79 17.96
C LEU A 344 9.10 -20.87 16.55
N SER A 345 9.58 -20.02 15.64
CA SER A 345 9.25 -20.11 14.23
C SER A 345 10.04 -21.27 13.63
N TYR A 346 9.40 -22.42 13.53
CA TYR A 346 9.93 -23.54 12.75
C TYR A 346 9.69 -23.23 11.27
N ILE A 347 10.71 -22.71 10.58
CA ILE A 347 10.69 -22.55 9.12
C ILE A 347 10.98 -23.92 8.53
N ARG A 348 9.94 -24.67 8.17
CA ARG A 348 10.09 -25.88 7.37
C ARG A 348 10.20 -25.44 5.90
N LYS A 349 11.37 -25.62 5.30
CA LYS A 349 11.53 -25.59 3.83
C LYS A 349 10.89 -26.81 3.20
#